data_AF-H0ZVL5-F1
#
_entry.id   AF-H0ZVL5-F1
#
_cell.length_a   1.000
_cell.length_b   1.000
_cell.length_c   1.000
_cell.angle_alpha   90.00
_cell.angle_beta   90.00
_cell.angle_gamma   90.00
#
_symmetry.space_group_name_H-M   'P 1'
#
loop_
_entity.id
_entity.type
_entity.pdbx_description
1 polymer ?
#
loop_
_entity_poly.entity_id
_entity_poly.type
_entity_poly.pdbx_seq_one_letter_code
_entity_poly.pdbx_strand_id
1 'polypeptide(L)'
;MIESSFLIKSWHRAWVFHEAVVSQCCCFRAVQCGRELGKPSSGSAQLSLYGTSVVEKNDCNKTVVLPCYVTDLKQNNENVMSVTWKRQGVTIFFYHGGNKNFNIDPSFSSARFLSKAELIKGVASLVIDSAQATVGNYSCKVTESNSEGEIKMELKSSSVVSCDDGTPEEKRGSWFLLMERVGIVSLMCLLVILCVAQLCVIGLKYEIESQRLVYMIVALVIFAVVAGVGAALFFPDGYTVRNQAGLGLIVIPAVILVPLQYFMFGIVFDSLLRATLALIGLKLLGFIIAVVGFALCVSACPPLHVSVLIAGLAIMAFASLCSLVYVFFMGSRMKDHPRPGKAVEEPLNELQSYVMRI
;
A
#
# COMPACT_ATOMS: atom_id res chain seq x y z
N MET A 1 2.96 -34.30 -26.57
CA MET A 1 1.65 -34.35 -25.86
C MET A 1 1.77 -34.70 -24.37
N ILE A 2 2.99 -34.81 -23.80
CA ILE A 2 3.23 -35.22 -22.39
C ILE A 2 3.66 -34.02 -21.50
N GLU A 3 4.04 -32.88 -22.09
CA GLU A 3 4.49 -31.68 -21.35
C GLU A 3 3.38 -30.78 -20.79
N SER A 4 2.18 -30.79 -21.39
CA SER A 4 1.05 -29.97 -20.91
C SER A 4 0.51 -30.45 -19.56
N SER A 5 0.58 -31.76 -19.29
CA SER A 5 0.14 -32.34 -18.01
C SER A 5 1.05 -32.00 -16.83
N PHE A 6 2.33 -31.69 -17.07
CA PHE A 6 3.27 -31.33 -16.01
C PHE A 6 3.09 -29.86 -15.56
N LEU A 7 2.82 -28.97 -16.52
CA LEU A 7 2.53 -27.56 -16.25
C LEU A 7 1.20 -27.37 -15.52
N ILE A 8 0.16 -28.14 -15.87
CA ILE A 8 -1.14 -28.08 -15.18
C ILE A 8 -1.05 -28.63 -13.74
N LYS A 9 -0.29 -29.71 -13.51
CA LYS A 9 -0.05 -30.23 -12.15
C LYS A 9 0.85 -29.31 -11.29
N SER A 10 1.73 -28.51 -11.91
CA SER A 10 2.51 -27.49 -11.21
C SER A 10 1.65 -26.29 -10.83
N TRP A 11 0.74 -25.88 -11.72
CA TRP A 11 -0.23 -24.81 -11.45
C TRP A 11 -1.21 -25.20 -10.34
N HIS A 12 -1.73 -26.44 -10.34
CA HIS A 12 -2.65 -26.89 -9.30
C HIS A 12 -1.99 -27.01 -7.91
N ARG A 13 -0.68 -27.33 -7.84
CA ARG A 13 0.06 -27.34 -6.56
C ARG A 13 0.41 -25.94 -6.05
N ALA A 14 0.70 -25.00 -6.95
CA ALA A 14 0.88 -23.59 -6.59
C ALA A 14 -0.43 -22.94 -6.12
N TRP A 15 -1.57 -23.35 -6.69
CA TRP A 15 -2.89 -22.87 -6.30
C TRP A 15 -3.35 -23.42 -4.93
N VAL A 16 -3.04 -24.68 -4.61
CA VAL A 16 -3.32 -25.27 -3.29
C VAL A 16 -2.43 -24.66 -2.18
N PHE A 17 -1.20 -24.23 -2.51
CA PHE A 17 -0.34 -23.48 -1.58
C PHE A 17 -0.86 -22.04 -1.35
N HIS A 18 -1.55 -21.46 -2.33
CA HIS A 18 -2.18 -20.15 -2.23
C HIS A 18 -3.44 -20.19 -1.34
N GLU A 19 -4.25 -21.25 -1.38
CA GLU A 19 -5.40 -21.38 -0.47
C GLU A 19 -5.00 -21.66 0.99
N ALA A 20 -3.92 -22.42 1.23
CA ALA A 20 -3.45 -22.70 2.59
C ALA A 20 -2.91 -21.44 3.31
N VAL A 21 -2.32 -20.49 2.58
CA VAL A 21 -1.82 -19.23 3.14
C VAL A 21 -2.93 -18.18 3.27
N VAL A 22 -3.92 -18.17 2.36
CA VAL A 22 -5.04 -17.22 2.41
C VAL A 22 -6.11 -17.64 3.44
N SER A 23 -6.30 -18.94 3.70
CA SER A 23 -7.33 -19.41 4.63
C SER A 23 -6.97 -19.25 6.12
N GLN A 24 -5.74 -18.88 6.47
CA GLN A 24 -5.29 -18.77 7.86
C GLN A 24 -5.34 -17.34 8.44
N CYS A 25 -5.71 -16.34 7.62
CA CYS A 25 -5.87 -14.94 8.06
C CYS A 25 -7.32 -14.46 8.18
N CYS A 26 -8.31 -15.30 7.83
CA CYS A 26 -9.73 -14.98 8.04
C CYS A 26 -10.22 -15.44 9.43
N CYS A 27 -9.67 -14.86 10.50
CA CYS A 27 -10.32 -14.93 11.81
C CYS A 27 -11.23 -13.71 11.99
N PHE A 28 -12.46 -13.86 11.51
CA PHE A 28 -13.61 -13.04 11.86
C PHE A 28 -13.96 -13.31 13.34
N ARG A 29 -13.87 -12.30 14.23
CA ARG A 29 -14.57 -12.36 15.53
C ARG A 29 -14.88 -10.97 16.06
N ALA A 30 -16.17 -10.67 16.09
CA ALA A 30 -16.75 -9.61 16.89
C ALA A 30 -16.46 -9.87 18.38
N VAL A 31 -15.96 -8.86 19.09
CA VAL A 31 -15.94 -8.86 20.56
C VAL A 31 -16.59 -7.56 21.04
N GLN A 32 -17.79 -7.74 21.59
CA GLN A 32 -18.61 -6.74 22.24
C GLN A 32 -17.96 -6.39 23.58
N CYS A 33 -17.50 -5.15 23.74
CA CYS A 33 -16.93 -4.67 25.00
C CYS A 33 -18.04 -4.05 25.85
N GLY A 34 -18.56 -4.81 26.83
CA GLY A 34 -19.46 -4.31 27.86
C GLY A 34 -18.73 -4.31 29.20
N ARG A 35 -18.42 -3.12 29.74
CA ARG A 35 -18.04 -2.96 31.14
C ARG A 35 -18.84 -1.81 31.73
N GLU A 36 -19.96 -2.16 32.37
CA GLU A 36 -20.71 -1.25 33.24
C GLU A 36 -19.91 -0.97 34.50
N LEU A 37 -19.85 0.29 34.92
CA LEU A 37 -19.43 0.67 36.27
C LEU A 37 -20.34 1.77 36.81
N GLY A 38 -21.15 1.37 37.79
CA GLY A 38 -21.07 1.92 39.15
C GLY A 38 -21.49 3.37 39.35
N LYS A 39 -22.77 3.53 39.71
CA LYS A 39 -23.43 4.72 40.26
C LYS A 39 -22.78 5.23 41.56
N PRO A 40 -22.64 6.56 41.74
CA PRO A 40 -22.75 7.17 43.06
C PRO A 40 -24.01 8.04 43.14
N SER A 41 -24.81 7.80 44.18
CA SER A 41 -25.89 8.66 44.64
C SER A 41 -25.35 9.70 45.64
N SER A 42 -25.71 10.98 45.47
CA SER A 42 -26.46 11.80 46.45
C SER A 42 -26.33 13.30 46.15
N GLY A 43 -27.46 14.01 46.03
CA GLY A 43 -27.58 15.38 46.56
C GLY A 43 -27.31 16.58 45.66
N SER A 44 -27.62 16.54 44.36
CA SER A 44 -27.94 17.73 43.55
C SER A 44 -28.81 17.26 42.39
N ALA A 45 -29.63 18.12 41.78
CA ALA A 45 -30.38 17.73 40.58
C ALA A 45 -29.35 17.40 39.49
N GLN A 46 -29.04 16.13 39.30
CA GLN A 46 -27.94 15.69 38.45
C GLN A 46 -28.50 14.97 37.24
N LEU A 47 -28.07 15.36 36.05
CA LEU A 47 -28.43 14.68 34.81
C LEU A 47 -27.53 13.46 34.65
N SER A 48 -28.12 12.31 34.32
CA SER A 48 -27.36 11.12 33.92
C SER A 48 -26.96 11.24 32.45
N LEU A 49 -25.65 11.15 32.18
CA LEU A 49 -25.09 11.13 30.84
C LEU A 49 -24.43 9.77 30.57
N TYR A 50 -24.57 9.26 29.35
CA TYR A 50 -23.82 8.11 28.87
C TYR A 50 -23.09 8.43 27.56
N GLY A 51 -22.02 7.68 27.32
CA GLY A 51 -21.13 7.83 26.17
C GLY A 51 -20.00 6.81 26.25
N THR A 52 -19.16 6.75 25.22
CA THR A 52 -17.99 5.88 25.22
C THR A 52 -16.85 6.55 25.99
N SER A 53 -16.21 5.82 26.91
CA SER A 53 -15.06 6.32 27.67
C SER A 53 -13.82 6.53 26.81
N VAL A 54 -13.70 5.79 25.71
CA VAL A 54 -12.61 5.91 24.73
C VAL A 54 -13.22 6.08 23.35
N VAL A 55 -12.76 7.08 22.62
CA VAL A 55 -13.08 7.29 21.21
C VAL A 55 -11.80 7.09 20.42
N GLU A 56 -11.89 6.27 19.38
CA GLU A 56 -10.76 5.96 18.51
C GLU A 56 -10.83 6.78 17.23
N LYS A 57 -9.73 7.46 16.91
CA LYS A 57 -9.56 8.23 15.68
C LYS A 57 -8.49 7.57 14.82
N ASN A 58 -8.82 7.27 13.58
CA ASN A 58 -7.85 6.88 12.56
C ASN A 58 -7.49 8.10 11.68
N ASP A 59 -6.28 8.13 11.12
CA ASP A 59 -5.84 9.14 10.15
C ASP A 59 -6.75 9.19 8.90
N CYS A 60 -7.49 8.11 8.66
CA CYS A 60 -8.46 7.98 7.58
C CYS A 60 -9.81 8.66 7.86
N ASN A 61 -10.15 8.89 9.14
CA ASN A 61 -11.44 9.50 9.49
C ASN A 61 -11.41 10.96 9.07
N LYS A 62 -12.36 11.42 8.26
CA LYS A 62 -12.50 12.85 7.91
C LYS A 62 -13.01 13.67 9.10
N THR A 63 -13.92 13.09 9.86
CA THR A 63 -14.55 13.68 11.03
C THR A 63 -14.52 12.71 12.20
N VAL A 64 -14.43 13.24 13.41
CA VAL A 64 -14.54 12.51 14.67
C VAL A 64 -15.85 12.88 15.33
N VAL A 65 -16.60 11.87 15.77
CA VAL A 65 -17.82 12.07 16.56
C VAL A 65 -17.52 11.74 18.01
N LEU A 66 -17.66 12.74 18.88
CA LEU A 66 -17.57 12.59 20.33
C LEU A 66 -18.99 12.35 20.88
N PRO A 67 -19.31 11.13 21.33
CA PRO A 67 -20.66 10.79 21.74
C PRO A 67 -20.99 11.37 23.12
N CYS A 68 -22.14 12.01 23.24
CA CYS A 68 -22.66 12.52 24.51
C CYS A 68 -24.18 12.42 24.49
N TYR A 69 -24.73 11.59 25.37
CA TYR A 69 -26.15 11.31 25.43
C TYR A 69 -26.70 11.53 26.84
N VAL A 70 -27.83 12.21 26.95
CA VAL A 70 -28.53 12.52 28.21
C VAL A 70 -29.79 11.66 28.29
N THR A 71 -29.99 10.94 29.39
CA THR A 71 -31.19 10.08 29.56
C THR A 71 -32.32 10.75 30.33
N ASP A 72 -31.97 11.65 31.25
CA ASP A 72 -32.91 12.11 32.29
C ASP A 72 -33.32 13.57 32.08
N LEU A 73 -33.66 13.93 30.84
CA LEU A 73 -34.18 15.26 30.50
C LEU A 73 -35.58 15.46 31.09
N LYS A 74 -35.79 16.58 31.78
CA LYS A 74 -37.05 16.89 32.46
C LYS A 74 -37.95 17.81 31.63
N GLN A 75 -37.36 18.78 30.94
CA GLN A 75 -38.14 19.80 30.22
C GLN A 75 -38.16 19.56 28.71
N ASN A 76 -37.21 18.81 28.16
CA ASN A 76 -37.12 18.50 26.71
C ASN A 76 -37.21 19.77 25.84
N ASN A 77 -36.71 20.89 26.38
CA ASN A 77 -36.85 22.21 25.79
C ASN A 77 -35.46 22.79 25.54
N GLU A 78 -35.13 23.02 24.27
CA GLU A 78 -33.86 23.58 23.85
C GLU A 78 -33.54 24.90 24.54
N ASN A 79 -34.55 25.77 24.77
CA ASN A 79 -34.33 27.12 25.27
C ASN A 79 -33.75 27.17 26.70
N VAL A 80 -33.88 26.09 27.46
CA VAL A 80 -33.37 25.97 28.84
C VAL A 80 -32.14 25.06 28.94
N MET A 81 -31.59 24.65 27.79
CA MET A 81 -30.42 23.78 27.70
C MET A 81 -29.17 24.59 27.39
N SER A 82 -28.06 24.16 27.97
CA SER A 82 -26.73 24.59 27.55
C SER A 82 -25.80 23.39 27.50
N VAL A 83 -24.93 23.38 26.48
CA VAL A 83 -23.97 22.30 26.26
C VAL A 83 -22.59 22.92 26.19
N THR A 84 -21.66 22.38 26.97
CA THR A 84 -20.27 22.79 26.99
C THR A 84 -19.38 21.60 26.71
N TRP A 85 -18.57 21.70 25.67
CA TRP A 85 -17.50 20.76 25.40
C TRP A 85 -16.16 21.36 25.78
N LYS A 86 -15.37 20.58 26.54
CA LYS A 86 -14.05 20.98 27.00
C LYS A 86 -13.01 19.98 26.52
N ARG A 87 -11.81 20.46 26.24
CA ARG A 87 -10.61 19.67 26.04
C ARG A 87 -9.61 20.04 27.13
N GLN A 88 -9.14 19.05 27.89
CA GLN A 88 -8.19 19.27 28.99
C GLN A 88 -8.61 20.41 29.94
N GLY A 89 -9.93 20.60 30.14
CA GLY A 89 -10.49 21.65 30.98
C GLY A 89 -10.79 22.99 30.27
N VAL A 90 -10.28 23.22 29.06
CA VAL A 90 -10.54 24.43 28.26
C VAL A 90 -11.77 24.24 27.38
N THR A 91 -12.71 25.18 27.42
CA THR A 91 -13.93 25.14 26.59
C THR A 91 -13.58 25.31 25.11
N ILE A 92 -13.92 24.31 24.30
CA ILE A 92 -13.70 24.31 22.85
C ILE A 92 -14.98 24.63 22.05
N PHE A 93 -16.14 24.31 22.64
CA PHE A 93 -17.43 24.53 22.03
C PHE A 93 -18.47 24.76 23.14
N PHE A 94 -19.29 25.78 22.98
CA PHE A 94 -20.36 26.12 23.90
C PHE A 94 -21.62 26.51 23.14
N TYR A 95 -22.75 25.96 23.58
CA TYR A 95 -24.06 26.29 23.07
C TYR A 95 -24.97 26.74 24.21
N HIS A 96 -25.64 27.87 24.01
CA HIS A 96 -26.66 28.37 24.93
C HIS A 96 -28.01 28.43 24.23
N GLY A 97 -28.96 27.60 24.67
CA GLY A 97 -30.25 27.47 24.03
C GLY A 97 -31.16 28.69 24.15
N GLY A 98 -31.05 29.46 25.24
CA GLY A 98 -31.91 30.62 25.49
C GLY A 98 -31.77 31.75 24.47
N ASN A 99 -30.56 31.97 23.95
CA ASN A 99 -30.28 32.92 22.87
C ASN A 99 -29.86 32.24 21.56
N LYS A 100 -29.81 30.89 21.54
CA LYS A 100 -29.36 30.06 20.42
C LYS A 100 -27.97 30.42 19.88
N ASN A 101 -27.10 30.94 20.74
CA ASN A 101 -25.75 31.35 20.37
C ASN A 101 -24.74 30.22 20.54
N PHE A 102 -23.77 30.21 19.64
CA PHE A 102 -22.62 29.32 19.67
C PHE A 102 -21.36 30.13 19.98
N ASN A 103 -20.50 29.57 20.82
CA ASN A 103 -19.14 30.05 21.01
C ASN A 103 -18.18 28.89 20.71
N ILE A 104 -17.36 29.06 19.69
CA ILE A 104 -16.47 28.02 19.16
C ILE A 104 -15.05 28.56 19.22
N ASP A 105 -14.15 27.78 19.79
CA ASP A 105 -12.72 28.13 19.79
C ASP A 105 -12.19 28.13 18.35
N PRO A 106 -11.38 29.12 17.94
CA PRO A 106 -10.83 29.18 16.58
C PRO A 106 -10.07 27.92 16.14
N SER A 107 -9.42 27.23 17.10
CA SER A 107 -8.70 25.97 16.87
C SER A 107 -9.63 24.80 16.57
N PHE A 108 -10.92 24.94 16.89
CA PHE A 108 -11.99 23.95 16.72
C PHE A 108 -13.12 24.49 15.84
N SER A 109 -12.83 25.39 14.90
CA SER A 109 -13.81 26.04 14.01
C SER A 109 -14.76 25.11 13.24
N SER A 110 -14.37 23.84 13.04
CA SER A 110 -15.22 22.80 12.41
C SER A 110 -16.27 22.19 13.35
N ALA A 111 -16.19 22.47 14.65
CA ALA A 111 -17.00 21.83 15.67
C ALA A 111 -18.49 22.17 15.51
N ARG A 112 -19.31 21.14 15.37
CA ARG A 112 -20.77 21.26 15.22
C ARG A 112 -21.49 20.11 15.88
N PHE A 113 -22.74 20.31 16.26
CA PHE A 113 -23.56 19.19 16.74
C PHE A 113 -23.76 18.15 15.64
N LEU A 114 -23.86 16.88 16.06
CA LEU A 114 -24.29 15.79 15.17
C LEU A 114 -25.67 16.08 14.59
N SER A 115 -26.60 16.50 15.45
CA SER A 115 -27.92 16.98 15.05
C SER A 115 -28.47 17.95 16.09
N LYS A 116 -28.76 19.19 15.68
CA LYS A 116 -29.36 20.19 16.58
C LYS A 116 -30.78 19.80 17.00
N ALA A 117 -31.54 19.19 16.11
CA ALA A 117 -32.92 18.77 16.35
C ALA A 117 -33.04 17.62 17.37
N GLU A 118 -31.96 16.86 17.59
CA GLU A 118 -31.94 15.75 18.54
C GLU A 118 -31.46 16.16 19.94
N LEU A 119 -31.11 17.43 20.13
CA LEU A 119 -30.71 17.95 21.45
C LEU A 119 -31.87 17.81 22.46
N ILE A 120 -33.11 18.09 22.03
CA ILE A 120 -34.32 17.88 22.85
C ILE A 120 -34.59 16.40 23.18
N LYS A 121 -33.94 15.47 22.46
CA LYS A 121 -33.98 14.03 22.71
C LYS A 121 -32.77 13.55 23.52
N GLY A 122 -31.91 14.47 23.95
CA GLY A 122 -30.72 14.17 24.75
C GLY A 122 -29.46 13.89 23.93
N VAL A 123 -29.44 14.11 22.62
CA VAL A 123 -28.22 13.90 21.80
C VAL A 123 -27.40 15.18 21.76
N ALA A 124 -26.34 15.23 22.56
CA ALA A 124 -25.41 16.36 22.66
C ALA A 124 -24.04 16.07 22.00
N SER A 125 -23.97 15.04 21.16
CA SER A 125 -22.76 14.58 20.47
C SER A 125 -22.15 15.67 19.56
N LEU A 126 -20.82 15.79 19.61
CA LEU A 126 -20.05 16.79 18.86
C LEU A 126 -19.31 16.16 17.69
N VAL A 127 -19.40 16.77 16.53
CA VAL A 127 -18.66 16.42 15.32
C VAL A 127 -17.57 17.45 15.11
N ILE A 128 -16.33 16.99 14.98
CA ILE A 128 -15.15 17.83 14.73
C ILE A 128 -14.40 17.24 13.54
N ASP A 129 -13.82 18.09 12.69
CA ASP A 129 -12.91 17.60 11.66
C ASP A 129 -11.68 16.94 12.28
N SER A 130 -11.23 15.86 11.64
CA SER A 130 -10.10 15.07 12.10
C SER A 130 -8.82 15.91 12.21
N ALA A 131 -8.61 16.89 11.34
CA ALA A 131 -7.47 17.79 11.43
C ALA A 131 -7.44 18.61 12.74
N GLN A 132 -8.61 18.93 13.30
CA GLN A 132 -8.76 19.73 14.53
C GLN A 132 -8.95 18.84 15.77
N ALA A 133 -9.41 17.60 15.60
CA ALA A 133 -9.60 16.63 16.66
C ALA A 133 -8.26 16.06 17.15
N THR A 134 -7.63 16.77 18.08
CA THR A 134 -6.36 16.39 18.73
C THR A 134 -6.55 15.34 19.82
N VAL A 135 -5.60 14.41 19.97
CA VAL A 135 -5.60 13.38 21.03
C VAL A 135 -5.63 14.02 22.44
N GLY A 136 -6.39 13.42 23.35
CA GLY A 136 -6.46 13.85 24.75
C GLY A 136 -7.83 13.66 25.40
N ASN A 137 -7.98 14.23 26.59
CA ASN A 137 -9.20 14.14 27.40
C ASN A 137 -10.21 15.22 26.99
N TYR A 138 -11.40 14.77 26.62
CA TYR A 138 -12.56 15.60 26.34
C TYR A 138 -13.59 15.43 27.46
N SER A 139 -14.34 16.49 27.76
CA SER A 139 -15.53 16.40 28.61
C SER A 139 -16.72 17.09 27.97
N CYS A 140 -17.88 16.47 28.13
CA CYS A 140 -19.17 17.01 27.72
C CYS A 140 -19.95 17.33 28.99
N LYS A 141 -20.27 18.60 29.20
CA LYS A 141 -21.13 19.08 30.27
C LYS A 141 -22.46 19.55 29.67
N VAL A 142 -23.56 19.01 30.15
CA VAL A 142 -24.91 19.43 29.77
C VAL A 142 -25.62 19.97 31.00
N THR A 143 -26.25 21.14 30.86
CA THR A 143 -27.08 21.76 31.89
C THR A 143 -28.47 22.01 31.33
N GLU A 144 -29.50 21.51 32.02
CA GLU A 144 -30.92 21.78 31.75
C GLU A 144 -31.52 22.49 32.96
N SER A 145 -31.81 23.79 32.83
CA SER A 145 -32.22 24.66 33.95
C SER A 145 -31.25 24.55 35.15
N ASN A 146 -31.68 23.87 36.23
CA ASN A 146 -30.88 23.68 37.45
C ASN A 146 -30.21 22.30 37.52
N SER A 147 -30.42 21.43 36.53
CA SER A 147 -29.86 20.09 36.53
C SER A 147 -28.60 20.06 35.65
N GLU A 148 -27.50 19.51 36.18
CA GLU A 148 -26.23 19.45 35.45
C GLU A 148 -25.69 18.01 35.40
N GLY A 149 -24.99 17.66 34.33
CA GLY A 149 -24.23 16.43 34.27
C GLY A 149 -23.01 16.56 33.36
N GLU A 150 -21.95 15.83 33.68
CA GLU A 150 -20.69 15.85 32.94
C GLU A 150 -20.18 14.42 32.72
N ILE A 151 -19.74 14.12 31.49
CA ILE A 151 -19.06 12.89 31.13
C ILE A 151 -17.68 13.21 30.56
N LYS A 152 -16.68 12.37 30.88
CA LYS A 152 -15.32 12.47 30.37
C LYS A 152 -15.04 11.31 29.43
N MET A 153 -14.31 11.58 28.35
CA MET A 153 -13.88 10.60 27.37
C MET A 153 -12.46 10.90 26.91
N GLU A 154 -11.73 9.86 26.56
CA GLU A 154 -10.38 9.97 26.02
C GLU A 154 -10.41 9.72 24.51
N LEU A 155 -9.94 10.69 23.73
CA LEU A 155 -9.74 10.51 22.29
C LEU A 155 -8.34 9.95 22.07
N LYS A 156 -8.27 8.70 21.61
CA LYS A 156 -7.03 8.01 21.24
C LYS A 156 -6.87 7.94 19.73
N SER A 157 -5.63 7.95 19.27
CA SER A 157 -5.33 7.58 17.89
C SER A 157 -5.36 6.06 17.79
N SER A 158 -6.26 5.51 16.98
CA SER A 158 -6.29 4.09 16.64
C SER A 158 -5.23 3.85 15.57
N SER A 159 -4.00 3.60 16.02
CA SER A 159 -3.07 2.83 15.23
C SER A 159 -3.51 1.38 15.31
N VAL A 160 -3.86 0.79 14.17
CA VAL A 160 -4.21 -0.63 14.00
C VAL A 160 -3.56 -1.49 15.08
N VAL A 161 -4.39 -2.04 15.96
CA VAL A 161 -3.97 -2.90 17.08
C VAL A 161 -3.20 -4.08 16.50
N SER A 162 -1.87 -4.01 16.58
CA SER A 162 -1.05 -5.21 16.55
C SER A 162 -1.42 -6.02 17.78
N CYS A 163 -1.94 -7.23 17.58
CA CYS A 163 -1.98 -8.23 18.63
C CYS A 163 -0.52 -8.56 18.99
N ASP A 164 0.05 -7.82 19.93
CA ASP A 164 1.32 -8.19 20.55
C ASP A 164 1.18 -8.02 22.06
N ASP A 165 1.61 -9.07 22.76
CA ASP A 165 1.53 -9.22 24.21
C ASP A 165 2.34 -8.13 24.92
N GLY A 166 1.91 -7.81 26.14
CA GLY A 166 2.10 -6.52 26.78
C GLY A 166 3.54 -5.98 26.81
N THR A 167 3.72 -4.77 26.27
CA THR A 167 4.68 -3.78 26.75
C THR A 167 4.31 -2.40 26.19
N PRO A 168 4.29 -1.33 27.01
CA PRO A 168 3.94 0.01 26.55
C PRO A 168 5.16 0.69 25.93
N GLU A 169 5.37 0.49 24.63
CA GLU A 169 6.18 1.41 23.82
C GLU A 169 5.30 2.02 22.73
N GLU A 170 5.44 3.34 22.55
CA GLU A 170 4.73 4.16 21.57
C GLU A 170 4.98 3.70 20.11
N LYS A 171 4.32 2.61 19.69
CA LYS A 171 4.34 2.18 18.29
C LYS A 171 3.30 2.97 17.50
N ARG A 172 3.78 4.08 16.93
CA ARG A 172 3.10 4.86 15.89
C ARG A 172 2.64 3.91 14.76
N GLY A 173 1.35 3.93 14.44
CA GLY A 173 0.75 3.02 13.45
C GLY A 173 1.47 3.09 12.10
N SER A 174 2.02 1.96 11.66
CA SER A 174 2.63 1.84 10.34
C SER A 174 1.54 1.62 9.29
N TRP A 175 1.66 2.32 8.16
CA TRP A 175 0.71 2.25 7.04
C TRP A 175 0.75 0.90 6.31
N PHE A 176 1.84 0.15 6.49
CA PHE A 176 2.07 -1.21 5.99
C PHE A 176 2.71 -2.05 7.09
N LEU A 177 2.44 -3.36 7.10
CA LEU A 177 3.26 -4.27 7.90
C LEU A 177 4.72 -4.19 7.45
N LEU A 178 5.66 -4.16 8.39
CA LEU A 178 7.11 -4.14 8.11
C LEU A 178 7.52 -5.22 7.08
N MET A 179 6.88 -6.39 7.15
CA MET A 179 7.13 -7.51 6.24
C MET A 179 6.67 -7.23 4.81
N GLU A 180 5.54 -6.56 4.63
CA GLU A 180 5.03 -6.17 3.30
C GLU A 180 5.93 -5.12 2.66
N ARG A 181 6.41 -4.16 3.47
CA ARG A 181 7.33 -3.10 3.04
C ARG A 181 8.65 -3.68 2.53
N VAL A 182 9.26 -4.56 3.33
CA VAL A 182 10.49 -5.27 2.97
C VAL A 182 10.26 -6.14 1.73
N GLY A 183 9.10 -6.80 1.64
CA GLY A 183 8.70 -7.59 0.46
C GLY A 183 8.68 -6.77 -0.83
N ILE A 184 8.01 -5.61 -0.83
CA ILE A 184 7.92 -4.72 -2.00
C ILE A 184 9.31 -4.24 -2.44
N VAL A 185 10.11 -3.72 -1.51
CA VAL A 185 11.46 -3.22 -1.80
C VAL A 185 12.36 -4.36 -2.32
N SER A 186 12.30 -5.52 -1.68
CA SER A 186 13.07 -6.70 -2.09
C SER A 186 12.69 -7.18 -3.51
N LEU A 187 11.39 -7.30 -3.81
CA LEU A 187 10.91 -7.70 -5.13
C LEU A 187 11.37 -6.73 -6.23
N MET A 188 11.40 -5.44 -5.93
CA MET A 188 11.88 -4.42 -6.87
C MET A 188 13.38 -4.50 -7.09
N CYS A 189 14.17 -4.69 -6.03
CA CYS A 189 15.60 -4.94 -6.15
C CYS A 189 15.88 -6.20 -6.98
N LEU A 190 15.13 -7.27 -6.76
CA LEU A 190 15.22 -8.50 -7.55
C LEU A 190 14.92 -8.27 -9.04
N LEU A 191 13.90 -7.47 -9.36
CA LEU A 191 13.60 -7.08 -10.76
C LEU A 191 14.76 -6.35 -11.43
N VAL A 192 15.40 -5.40 -10.73
CA VAL A 192 16.58 -4.67 -11.23
C VAL A 192 17.73 -5.65 -11.49
N ILE A 193 18.04 -6.51 -10.51
CA ILE A 193 19.15 -7.48 -10.60
C ILE A 193 18.92 -8.45 -11.77
N LEU A 194 17.70 -8.99 -11.92
CA LEU A 194 17.36 -9.88 -13.03
C LEU A 194 17.50 -9.18 -14.38
N CYS A 195 17.11 -7.90 -14.46
CA CYS A 195 17.24 -7.13 -15.69
C CYS A 195 18.70 -6.86 -16.07
N VAL A 196 19.55 -6.50 -15.10
CA VAL A 196 21.00 -6.35 -15.29
C VAL A 196 21.61 -7.68 -15.75
N ALA A 197 21.26 -8.79 -15.09
CA ALA A 197 21.77 -10.11 -15.44
C ALA A 197 21.41 -10.52 -16.88
N GLN A 198 20.18 -10.24 -17.33
CA GLN A 198 19.76 -10.47 -18.71
C GLN A 198 20.57 -9.65 -19.71
N LEU A 199 20.77 -8.35 -19.43
CA LEU A 199 21.60 -7.46 -20.24
C LEU A 199 23.04 -7.95 -20.35
N CYS A 200 23.64 -8.38 -19.23
CA CYS A 200 24.99 -8.94 -19.21
C CYS A 200 25.09 -10.21 -20.05
N VAL A 201 24.16 -11.16 -19.90
CA VAL A 201 24.17 -12.42 -20.69
C VAL A 201 24.03 -12.15 -22.18
N ILE A 202 23.17 -11.21 -22.56
CA ILE A 202 22.93 -10.85 -23.96
C ILE A 202 24.14 -10.10 -24.55
N GLY A 203 24.68 -9.10 -23.84
CA GLY A 203 25.84 -8.33 -24.29
C GLY A 203 27.14 -9.13 -24.35
N LEU A 204 27.34 -10.11 -23.47
CA LEU A 204 28.51 -11.01 -23.52
C LEU A 204 28.46 -12.01 -24.67
N LYS A 205 27.28 -12.29 -25.21
CA LYS A 205 27.04 -13.43 -26.11
C LYS A 205 26.69 -13.03 -27.54
N TYR A 206 26.10 -11.86 -27.71
CA TYR A 206 25.74 -11.30 -29.00
C TYR A 206 26.60 -10.06 -29.25
N GLU A 207 27.23 -10.00 -30.41
CA GLU A 207 27.94 -8.81 -30.89
C GLU A 207 26.88 -7.79 -31.34
N ILE A 208 26.33 -7.07 -30.36
CA ILE A 208 25.24 -6.10 -30.57
C ILE A 208 25.82 -4.77 -31.02
N GLU A 209 25.10 -4.09 -31.90
CA GLU A 209 25.38 -2.71 -32.31
C GLU A 209 25.46 -1.80 -31.07
N SER A 210 26.66 -1.25 -30.81
CA SER A 210 27.01 -0.50 -29.60
C SER A 210 26.00 0.60 -29.22
N GLN A 211 25.41 1.28 -30.21
CA GLN A 211 24.41 2.34 -30.02
C GLN A 211 23.15 1.87 -29.29
N ARG A 212 22.61 0.68 -29.65
CA ARG A 212 21.40 0.13 -29.04
C ARG A 212 21.65 -0.34 -27.62
N LEU A 213 22.83 -0.88 -27.36
CA LEU A 213 23.26 -1.32 -26.02
C LEU A 213 23.41 -0.13 -25.06
N VAL A 214 23.97 1.00 -25.54
CA VAL A 214 24.08 2.24 -24.76
C VAL A 214 22.70 2.76 -24.34
N TYR A 215 21.72 2.80 -25.26
CA TYR A 215 20.36 3.25 -24.94
C TYR A 215 19.71 2.41 -23.82
N MET A 216 19.90 1.09 -23.86
CA MET A 216 19.35 0.16 -22.88
C MET A 216 19.99 0.31 -21.50
N ILE A 217 21.31 0.54 -21.45
CA ILE A 217 22.02 0.82 -20.20
C ILE A 217 21.54 2.14 -19.60
N VAL A 218 21.40 3.20 -20.40
CA VAL A 218 20.91 4.50 -19.93
C VAL A 218 19.50 4.38 -19.33
N ALA A 219 18.59 3.68 -20.01
CA ALA A 219 17.24 3.44 -19.50
C ALA A 219 17.24 2.67 -18.17
N LEU A 220 18.11 1.67 -18.02
CA LEU A 220 18.26 0.89 -16.79
C LEU A 220 18.80 1.74 -15.63
N VAL A 221 19.80 2.59 -15.88
CA VAL A 221 20.37 3.49 -14.87
C VAL A 221 19.32 4.48 -14.38
N ILE A 222 18.54 5.08 -15.31
CA ILE A 222 17.43 5.98 -14.94
C ILE A 222 16.42 5.24 -14.05
N PHE A 223 16.02 4.03 -14.44
CA PHE A 223 15.11 3.20 -13.65
C PHE A 223 15.65 2.91 -12.25
N ALA A 224 16.93 2.52 -12.13
CA ALA A 224 17.56 2.22 -10.84
C ALA A 224 17.63 3.45 -9.92
N VAL A 225 17.96 4.63 -10.47
CA VAL A 225 17.97 5.89 -9.71
C VAL A 225 16.57 6.22 -9.20
N VAL A 226 15.56 6.18 -10.06
CA VAL A 226 14.17 6.48 -9.66
C VAL A 226 13.66 5.49 -8.62
N ALA A 227 13.94 4.19 -8.80
CA ALA A 227 13.57 3.16 -7.83
C ALA A 227 14.29 3.35 -6.49
N GLY A 228 15.57 3.75 -6.49
CA GLY A 228 16.34 4.05 -5.29
C GLY A 228 15.77 5.24 -4.52
N VAL A 229 15.41 6.32 -5.21
CA VAL A 229 14.73 7.47 -4.61
C VAL A 229 13.36 7.07 -4.06
N GLY A 230 12.60 6.26 -4.81
CA GLY A 230 11.31 5.73 -4.37
C GLY A 230 11.43 4.90 -3.09
N ALA A 231 12.42 4.01 -3.01
CA ALA A 231 12.70 3.21 -1.81
C ALA A 231 13.08 4.09 -0.61
N ALA A 232 13.94 5.09 -0.80
CA ALA A 232 14.34 6.02 0.26
C ALA A 232 13.15 6.85 0.79
N LEU A 233 12.25 7.28 -0.10
CA LEU A 233 11.01 7.97 0.26
C LEU A 233 9.97 7.04 0.90
N PHE A 234 10.07 5.74 0.64
CA PHE A 234 9.18 4.74 1.19
C PHE A 234 9.61 4.25 2.56
N PHE A 235 10.83 4.53 3.06
CA PHE A 235 11.39 4.12 4.35
C PHE A 235 10.96 4.89 5.64
N PRO A 236 10.60 6.19 5.62
CA PRO A 236 10.15 6.86 6.85
C PRO A 236 8.74 6.40 7.25
N ASP A 237 8.48 6.19 8.53
CA ASP A 237 7.19 5.66 9.03
C ASP A 237 6.11 6.75 9.11
N GLY A 238 4.92 6.44 8.60
CA GLY A 238 3.72 7.26 8.76
C GLY A 238 2.86 7.41 7.50
N TYR A 239 1.59 7.79 7.68
CA TYR A 239 0.70 8.15 6.59
C TYR A 239 1.01 9.58 6.13
N THR A 240 2.06 9.73 5.33
CA THR A 240 2.43 11.02 4.74
C THR A 240 2.37 10.94 3.22
N VAL A 241 2.05 12.06 2.57
CA VAL A 241 2.04 12.22 1.11
C VAL A 241 3.36 11.72 0.47
N ARG A 242 4.46 11.77 1.24
CA ARG A 242 5.79 11.29 0.86
C ARG A 242 5.86 9.77 0.63
N ASN A 243 5.18 8.98 1.46
CA ASN A 243 5.20 7.52 1.35
C ASN A 243 4.36 7.02 0.18
N GLN A 244 3.23 7.69 -0.07
CA GLN A 244 2.40 7.43 -1.25
C GLN A 244 3.16 7.79 -2.55
N ALA A 245 3.88 8.91 -2.55
CA ALA A 245 4.75 9.30 -3.66
C ALA A 245 5.90 8.28 -3.85
N GLY A 246 6.49 7.78 -2.77
CA GLY A 246 7.52 6.72 -2.82
C GLY A 246 7.02 5.43 -3.46
N LEU A 247 5.82 4.96 -3.08
CA LEU A 247 5.19 3.79 -3.70
C LEU A 247 4.90 4.01 -5.20
N GLY A 248 4.43 5.20 -5.57
CA GLY A 248 4.20 5.56 -6.97
C GLY A 248 5.50 5.59 -7.80
N LEU A 249 6.57 6.14 -7.23
CA LEU A 249 7.91 6.16 -7.84
C LEU A 249 8.55 4.77 -7.98
N ILE A 250 8.03 3.75 -7.28
CA ILE A 250 8.46 2.37 -7.45
C ILE A 250 7.68 1.68 -8.58
N VAL A 251 6.36 1.86 -8.61
CA VAL A 251 5.47 1.12 -9.53
C VAL A 251 5.42 1.74 -10.93
N ILE A 252 5.38 3.07 -11.03
CA ILE A 252 5.24 3.78 -12.32
C ILE A 252 6.45 3.51 -13.24
N PRO A 253 7.71 3.56 -12.77
CA PRO A 253 8.85 3.30 -13.64
C PRO A 253 8.94 1.84 -14.11
N ALA A 254 8.21 0.90 -13.48
CA ALA A 254 8.16 -0.49 -13.94
C ALA A 254 7.55 -0.61 -15.35
N VAL A 255 6.81 0.40 -15.81
CA VAL A 255 6.36 0.54 -17.22
C VAL A 255 7.55 0.45 -18.18
N ILE A 256 8.70 1.05 -17.82
CA ILE A 256 9.88 1.13 -18.69
C ILE A 256 10.52 -0.26 -18.87
N LEU A 257 10.34 -1.19 -17.91
CA LEU A 257 10.87 -2.55 -18.00
C LEU A 257 10.19 -3.43 -19.06
N VAL A 258 8.95 -3.11 -19.43
CA VAL A 258 8.18 -3.87 -20.43
C VAL A 258 8.71 -3.69 -21.86
N PRO A 259 8.83 -2.45 -22.41
CA PRO A 259 9.42 -2.23 -23.73
C PRO A 259 10.90 -2.62 -23.76
N LEU A 260 11.61 -2.47 -22.64
CA LEU A 260 12.99 -2.91 -22.51
C LEU A 260 13.11 -4.42 -22.72
N GLN A 261 12.22 -5.21 -22.11
CA GLN A 261 12.20 -6.66 -22.32
C GLN A 261 11.76 -7.04 -23.75
N TYR A 262 10.80 -6.33 -24.33
CA TYR A 262 10.41 -6.53 -25.74
C TYR A 262 11.60 -6.34 -26.69
N PHE A 263 12.36 -5.26 -26.52
CA PHE A 263 13.51 -4.95 -27.37
C PHE A 263 14.65 -5.98 -27.20
N MET A 264 14.92 -6.41 -25.96
CA MET A 264 15.91 -7.45 -25.65
C MET A 264 15.61 -8.76 -26.38
N PHE A 265 14.35 -9.16 -26.42
CA PHE A 265 13.95 -10.38 -27.12
C PHE A 265 13.95 -10.23 -28.64
N GLY A 266 13.62 -9.04 -29.16
CA GLY A 266 13.66 -8.76 -30.60
C GLY A 266 15.06 -8.83 -31.21
N ILE A 267 16.11 -8.56 -30.43
CA ILE A 267 17.50 -8.72 -30.89
C ILE A 267 17.91 -10.20 -30.98
N VAL A 268 17.36 -11.05 -30.11
CA VAL A 268 17.84 -12.42 -29.89
C VAL A 268 17.08 -13.45 -30.74
N PHE A 269 15.83 -13.19 -31.13
CA PHE A 269 14.98 -14.20 -31.77
C PHE A 269 14.16 -13.68 -32.95
N ASP A 270 14.61 -13.95 -34.17
CA ASP A 270 13.81 -13.81 -35.39
C ASP A 270 12.85 -15.01 -35.61
N SER A 271 13.08 -16.16 -34.97
CA SER A 271 12.45 -17.44 -35.37
C SER A 271 11.57 -18.15 -34.33
N LEU A 272 11.52 -17.70 -33.06
CA LEU A 272 10.76 -18.40 -32.00
C LEU A 272 9.75 -17.49 -31.27
N LEU A 273 8.81 -16.95 -32.03
CA LEU A 273 7.84 -15.95 -31.60
C LEU A 273 6.94 -16.41 -30.42
N ARG A 274 6.57 -17.70 -30.34
CA ARG A 274 5.47 -18.16 -29.48
C ARG A 274 5.78 -18.17 -27.97
N ALA A 275 6.95 -18.65 -27.57
CA ALA A 275 7.35 -18.69 -26.15
C ALA A 275 7.69 -17.29 -25.63
N THR A 276 8.37 -16.49 -26.44
CA THR A 276 8.72 -15.10 -26.17
C THR A 276 7.48 -14.22 -25.98
N LEU A 277 6.48 -14.34 -26.87
CA LEU A 277 5.20 -13.65 -26.72
C LEU A 277 4.48 -14.04 -25.41
N ALA A 278 4.53 -15.31 -25.02
CA ALA A 278 3.92 -15.75 -23.76
C ALA A 278 4.61 -15.14 -22.53
N LEU A 279 5.95 -15.04 -22.52
CA LEU A 279 6.71 -14.41 -21.43
C LEU A 279 6.46 -12.89 -21.34
N ILE A 280 6.38 -12.22 -22.48
CA ILE A 280 6.03 -10.79 -22.56
C ILE A 280 4.61 -10.57 -22.06
N GLY A 281 3.65 -11.41 -22.48
CA GLY A 281 2.27 -11.37 -22.01
C GLY A 281 2.16 -11.58 -20.50
N LEU A 282 2.91 -12.53 -19.94
CA LEU A 282 2.93 -12.77 -18.49
C LEU A 282 3.48 -11.57 -17.71
N LYS A 283 4.54 -10.93 -18.23
CA LYS A 283 5.12 -9.73 -17.62
C LYS A 283 4.15 -8.53 -17.71
N LEU A 284 3.47 -8.35 -18.83
CA LEU A 284 2.43 -7.34 -18.99
C LEU A 284 1.25 -7.56 -18.03
N LEU A 285 0.82 -8.82 -17.87
CA LEU A 285 -0.24 -9.18 -16.93
C LEU A 285 0.15 -8.84 -15.48
N GLY A 286 1.36 -9.22 -15.06
CA GLY A 286 1.88 -8.87 -13.74
C GLY A 286 1.95 -7.35 -13.52
N PHE A 287 2.32 -6.60 -14.55
CA PHE A 287 2.34 -5.14 -14.53
C PHE A 287 0.93 -4.54 -14.35
N ILE A 288 -0.05 -4.98 -15.13
CA ILE A 288 -1.44 -4.50 -15.00
C ILE A 288 -1.96 -4.76 -13.58
N ILE A 289 -1.72 -5.96 -13.04
CA ILE A 289 -2.11 -6.32 -11.67
C ILE A 289 -1.43 -5.40 -10.65
N ALA A 290 -0.13 -5.10 -10.82
CA ALA A 290 0.60 -4.19 -9.94
C ALA A 290 0.05 -2.76 -10.00
N VAL A 291 -0.29 -2.23 -11.18
CA VAL A 291 -0.88 -0.89 -11.34
C VAL A 291 -2.28 -0.82 -10.72
N VAL A 292 -3.11 -1.83 -10.94
CA VAL A 292 -4.44 -1.91 -10.32
C VAL A 292 -4.31 -2.00 -8.80
N GLY A 293 -3.41 -2.84 -8.29
CA GLY A 293 -3.08 -2.91 -6.87
C GLY A 293 -2.63 -1.56 -6.31
N PHE A 294 -1.76 -0.84 -7.01
CA PHE A 294 -1.34 0.51 -6.63
C PHE A 294 -2.50 1.51 -6.59
N ALA A 295 -3.36 1.53 -7.60
CA ALA A 295 -4.52 2.41 -7.65
C ALA A 295 -5.49 2.13 -6.48
N LEU A 296 -5.70 0.85 -6.17
CA LEU A 296 -6.50 0.44 -5.02
C LEU A 296 -5.85 0.88 -3.69
N CYS A 297 -4.53 0.77 -3.56
CA CYS A 297 -3.79 1.25 -2.38
C CYS A 297 -3.88 2.77 -2.19
N VAL A 298 -3.94 3.55 -3.28
CA VAL A 298 -4.08 5.01 -3.23
C VAL A 298 -5.52 5.44 -2.91
N SER A 299 -6.51 4.66 -3.37
CA SER A 299 -7.92 5.01 -3.25
C SER A 299 -8.57 4.59 -1.92
N ALA A 300 -8.04 3.57 -1.24
CA ALA A 300 -8.62 3.02 -0.02
C ALA A 300 -7.82 3.42 1.23
N CYS A 301 -8.54 3.95 2.21
CA CYS A 301 -8.04 4.30 3.54
C CYS A 301 -8.81 3.48 4.58
N PRO A 302 -8.22 2.44 5.22
CA PRO A 302 -6.85 1.91 5.09
C PRO A 302 -6.62 1.07 3.82
N PRO A 303 -5.36 0.89 3.36
CA PRO A 303 -5.05 0.16 2.14
C PRO A 303 -5.23 -1.34 2.36
N LEU A 304 -6.39 -1.89 1.99
CA LEU A 304 -6.71 -3.31 2.17
C LEU A 304 -6.11 -4.22 1.07
N HIS A 305 -5.64 -3.63 -0.04
CA HIS A 305 -5.30 -4.37 -1.27
C HIS A 305 -3.80 -4.41 -1.60
N VAL A 306 -2.94 -4.24 -0.60
CA VAL A 306 -1.46 -4.30 -0.74
C VAL A 306 -1.00 -5.65 -1.32
N SER A 307 -1.68 -6.73 -0.94
CA SER A 307 -1.45 -8.08 -1.44
C SER A 307 -1.53 -8.18 -2.96
N VAL A 308 -2.42 -7.40 -3.60
CA VAL A 308 -2.59 -7.37 -5.06
C VAL A 308 -1.35 -6.75 -5.73
N LEU A 309 -0.83 -5.66 -5.16
CA LEU A 309 0.40 -5.03 -5.64
C LEU A 309 1.59 -6.00 -5.53
N ILE A 310 1.75 -6.65 -4.36
CA ILE A 310 2.83 -7.62 -4.13
C ILE A 310 2.73 -8.80 -5.11
N ALA A 311 1.53 -9.33 -5.33
CA ALA A 311 1.30 -10.41 -6.28
C ALA A 311 1.70 -10.01 -7.71
N GLY A 312 1.33 -8.80 -8.15
CA GLY A 312 1.73 -8.27 -9.46
C GLY A 312 3.25 -8.16 -9.62
N LEU A 313 3.94 -7.62 -8.61
CA LEU A 313 5.41 -7.54 -8.58
C LEU A 313 6.06 -8.93 -8.62
N ALA A 314 5.54 -9.89 -7.87
CA ALA A 314 6.04 -11.27 -7.85
C ALA A 314 5.89 -11.97 -9.21
N ILE A 315 4.75 -11.79 -9.89
CA ILE A 315 4.52 -12.32 -11.25
C ILE A 315 5.54 -11.74 -12.23
N MET A 316 5.82 -10.44 -12.16
CA MET A 316 6.84 -9.81 -13.00
C MET A 316 8.25 -10.36 -12.73
N ALA A 317 8.59 -10.59 -11.46
CA ALA A 317 9.88 -11.16 -11.08
C ALA A 317 10.03 -12.60 -11.61
N PHE A 318 8.99 -13.41 -11.46
CA PHE A 318 8.95 -14.77 -12.02
C PHE A 318 9.09 -14.78 -13.55
N ALA A 319 8.34 -13.94 -14.26
CA ALA A 319 8.45 -13.83 -15.71
C ALA A 319 9.87 -13.42 -16.17
N SER A 320 10.52 -12.51 -15.42
CA SER A 320 11.89 -12.08 -15.68
C SER A 320 12.91 -13.18 -15.40
N LEU A 321 12.71 -13.99 -14.35
CA LEU A 321 13.52 -15.16 -14.05
C LEU A 321 13.41 -16.22 -15.16
N CYS A 322 12.19 -16.57 -15.57
CA CYS A 322 11.96 -17.51 -16.69
C CYS A 322 12.62 -17.00 -17.99
N SER A 323 12.54 -15.70 -18.24
CA SER A 323 13.18 -15.07 -19.40
C SER A 323 14.71 -15.20 -19.36
N LEU A 324 15.33 -14.99 -18.19
CA LEU A 324 16.78 -15.15 -18.01
C LEU A 324 17.22 -16.61 -18.27
N VAL A 325 16.51 -17.56 -17.66
CA VAL A 325 16.76 -19.00 -17.83
C VAL A 325 16.63 -19.39 -19.31
N TYR A 326 15.59 -18.91 -19.98
CA TYR A 326 15.35 -19.19 -21.39
C TYR A 326 16.50 -18.68 -22.29
N VAL A 327 16.94 -17.44 -22.10
CA VAL A 327 18.07 -16.86 -22.86
C VAL A 327 19.36 -17.63 -22.58
N PHE A 328 19.59 -18.04 -21.33
CA PHE A 328 20.76 -18.82 -20.95
C PHE A 328 20.82 -20.19 -21.66
N PHE A 329 19.73 -20.96 -21.62
CA PHE A 329 19.61 -22.26 -22.27
C PHE A 329 19.67 -22.19 -23.80
N MET A 330 18.95 -21.24 -24.41
CA MET A 330 19.00 -21.08 -25.87
C MET A 330 20.38 -20.67 -26.34
N GLY A 331 21.03 -19.76 -25.61
CA GLY A 331 22.39 -19.38 -25.94
C GLY A 331 23.39 -20.53 -25.76
N SER A 332 23.22 -21.43 -24.80
CA SER A 332 24.19 -22.53 -24.59
C SER A 332 24.16 -23.53 -25.76
N ARG A 333 22.98 -23.77 -26.36
CA ARG A 333 22.79 -24.65 -27.53
C ARG A 333 23.45 -24.13 -28.81
N MET A 334 23.70 -22.83 -28.95
CA MET A 334 24.36 -22.29 -30.15
C MET A 334 25.88 -22.45 -30.16
N LYS A 335 26.51 -22.85 -29.04
CA LYS A 335 27.96 -23.13 -29.01
C LYS A 335 28.34 -24.47 -29.67
N ASP A 336 27.36 -25.33 -29.96
CA ASP A 336 27.60 -26.67 -30.50
C ASP A 336 27.53 -26.73 -32.05
N HIS A 337 27.41 -25.60 -32.73
CA HIS A 337 27.56 -25.55 -34.18
C HIS A 337 28.94 -24.98 -34.55
N PRO A 338 29.82 -25.77 -35.18
CA PRO A 338 31.06 -25.24 -35.71
C PRO A 338 30.71 -24.19 -36.76
N ARG A 339 31.27 -23.00 -36.57
CA ARG A 339 31.23 -21.87 -37.49
C ARG A 339 31.66 -22.37 -38.88
N PRO A 340 30.77 -22.42 -39.90
CA PRO A 340 31.18 -22.73 -41.26
C PRO A 340 31.83 -21.45 -41.81
N GLY A 341 33.12 -21.32 -41.58
CA GLY A 341 33.83 -20.06 -41.84
C GLY A 341 35.31 -20.12 -41.51
N LYS A 342 35.97 -21.22 -41.86
CA LYS A 342 37.32 -21.12 -42.41
C LYS A 342 37.20 -21.51 -43.86
N ALA A 343 37.34 -20.52 -44.73
CA ALA A 343 37.64 -20.76 -46.13
C ALA A 343 38.81 -21.75 -46.17
N VAL A 344 38.60 -22.83 -46.92
CA VAL A 344 39.68 -23.66 -47.44
C VAL A 344 40.58 -22.69 -48.19
N GLU A 345 41.76 -22.39 -47.64
CA GLU A 345 42.87 -21.92 -48.46
C GLU A 345 43.25 -23.10 -49.34
N GLU A 346 42.61 -23.18 -50.51
CA GLU A 346 43.01 -24.10 -51.57
C GLU A 346 44.25 -23.48 -52.25
N PRO A 347 45.34 -24.25 -52.42
CA PRO A 347 46.66 -23.71 -52.75
C PRO A 347 46.75 -23.32 -54.23
N LEU A 348 46.40 -22.08 -54.56
CA LEU A 348 46.65 -21.48 -55.88
C LEU A 348 48.12 -21.05 -56.04
N ASN A 349 49.08 -21.91 -55.70
CA ASN A 349 50.51 -21.62 -55.89
C ASN A 349 51.34 -22.74 -56.53
N GLU A 350 50.72 -23.87 -56.89
CA GLU A 350 51.41 -24.96 -57.61
C GLU A 350 51.40 -24.78 -59.14
N LEU A 351 50.40 -24.08 -59.71
CA LEU A 351 50.29 -23.94 -61.17
C LEU A 351 51.19 -22.84 -61.78
N GLN A 352 51.72 -21.92 -60.96
CA GLN A 352 52.56 -20.82 -61.45
C GLN A 352 54.03 -21.25 -61.68
N SER A 353 54.46 -22.41 -61.17
CA SER A 353 55.84 -22.89 -61.34
C SER A 353 56.09 -23.66 -62.66
N TYR A 354 55.04 -24.14 -63.33
CA TYR A 354 55.18 -24.93 -64.56
C TYR A 354 55.12 -24.11 -65.86
N VAL A 355 54.61 -22.88 -65.82
CA VAL A 355 54.47 -22.02 -67.02
C VAL A 355 55.74 -21.19 -67.29
N MET A 356 56.72 -21.19 -66.38
CA MET A 356 57.98 -20.45 -66.53
C MET A 356 59.20 -21.35 -66.83
N ARG A 357 58.97 -22.52 -67.43
CA ARG A 357 60.04 -23.41 -67.89
C ARG A 357 59.63 -24.23 -69.14
N ILE A 358 59.36 -23.56 -70.25
CA ILE A 358 59.48 -24.11 -71.62
C ILE A 358 60.20 -23.07 -72.48
#